data_AF-A0A735HN05-F1
#
_entry.id   AF-A0A735HN05-F1
#
_cell.length_a   1.000
_cell.length_b   1.000
_cell.length_c   1.000
_cell.angle_alpha   90.00
_cell.angle_beta   90.00
_cell.angle_gamma   90.00
#
_symmetry.space_group_name_H-M   'P 1'
#
loop_
_entity.id
_entity.type
_entity.pdbx_description
1 polymer ?
#
loop_
_entity_poly.entity_id
_entity_poly.type
_entity_poly.pdbx_seq_one_letter_code
_entity_poly.pdbx_strand_id
1 'polypeptide(L)'
;TIEGLSLGYRKGSARKEDEGGTIDDKLNDILDLIKLSDTDKLKELSLQNSNLMDRHDPQLAMFGSMPKGEIIALISSLLQSTIIKNELKRKYAKLLLELLGEEQWELALLAWLGIGELNYEKIQKIKKLYEKAKDEDLQSDTSLLTWFLEVKDYPDRERYLKVIMRALSFDLSYMTELEDKIRTSAIVSDICRVILFISLDNYADLIAISIKNDKNLILTEVLSIIEQVWLTEEWLIDSPSRVFVVEEKQIYYFHLLNNF
;
A
#
# COMPACT_ATOMS: atom_id res chain seq x y z
N THR A 1 24.07 26.60 26.61
CA THR A 1 22.70 27.05 26.25
C THR A 1 22.45 26.54 24.86
N ILE A 2 21.75 25.40 24.75
CA ILE A 2 21.51 24.72 23.47
C ILE A 2 20.09 25.08 23.07
N GLU A 3 19.97 25.91 22.04
CA GLU A 3 18.71 26.26 21.40
C GLU A 3 18.18 25.05 20.62
N GLY A 4 16.90 24.74 20.85
CA GLY A 4 16.20 23.62 20.26
C GLY A 4 15.97 23.82 18.76
N LEU A 5 16.46 22.87 17.97
CA LEU A 5 16.04 22.66 16.60
C LEU A 5 14.64 22.03 16.63
N SER A 6 13.62 22.89 16.55
CA SER A 6 12.26 22.49 16.21
C SER A 6 12.23 22.17 14.71
N LEU A 7 12.36 20.88 14.37
CA LEU A 7 12.02 20.36 13.05
C LEU A 7 10.49 20.48 12.89
N GLY A 8 10.07 21.51 12.17
CA GLY A 8 8.68 21.73 11.81
C GLY A 8 8.15 20.57 10.96
N TYR A 9 7.49 19.61 11.61
CA TYR A 9 6.61 18.65 10.96
C TYR A 9 5.43 19.43 10.34
N ARG A 10 5.46 19.66 9.03
CA ARG A 10 4.25 20.07 8.29
C ARG A 10 3.36 18.85 8.11
N LYS A 11 2.21 18.91 8.78
CA LYS A 11 1.16 17.88 8.78
C LYS A 11 0.41 17.93 7.44
N GLY A 12 0.92 17.21 6.44
CA GLY A 12 0.27 17.01 5.13
C GLY A 12 -0.93 16.04 5.20
N SER A 13 -1.80 16.21 6.19
CA SER A 13 -3.07 15.49 6.22
C SER A 13 -4.06 16.27 5.37
N ALA A 14 -4.42 15.74 4.21
CA ALA A 14 -5.54 16.22 3.38
C ALA A 14 -6.89 16.26 4.14
N ARG A 15 -6.96 15.63 5.32
CA ARG A 15 -8.02 15.84 6.30
C ARG A 15 -7.62 17.03 7.15
N LYS A 16 -8.31 18.18 7.00
CA LYS A 16 -8.36 19.18 8.08
C LYS A 16 -8.64 18.41 9.37
N GLU A 17 -7.89 18.68 10.41
CA GLU A 17 -8.16 18.16 11.75
C GLU A 17 -9.48 18.75 12.26
N ASP A 18 -10.60 18.29 11.70
CA ASP A 18 -11.89 18.45 12.34
C ASP A 18 -11.87 17.50 13.54
N GLU A 19 -11.48 18.08 14.67
CA GLU A 19 -11.69 17.54 16.00
C GLU A 19 -13.17 17.13 16.12
N GLY A 20 -13.43 15.81 16.08
CA GLY A 20 -14.70 15.25 16.55
C GLY A 20 -15.64 14.69 15.49
N GLY A 21 -15.15 13.89 14.53
CA GLY A 21 -16.02 12.95 13.82
C GLY A 21 -16.75 12.04 14.82
N THR A 22 -18.05 11.85 14.66
CA THR A 22 -18.84 11.00 15.54
C THR A 22 -18.35 9.54 15.45
N ILE A 23 -18.65 8.72 16.44
CA ILE A 23 -18.31 7.29 16.34
C ILE A 23 -19.00 6.62 15.14
N ASP A 24 -20.12 7.16 14.68
CA ASP A 24 -20.82 6.68 13.50
C ASP A 24 -20.05 7.01 12.22
N ASP A 25 -19.44 8.19 12.12
CA ASP A 25 -18.56 8.57 11.00
C ASP A 25 -17.33 7.66 10.95
N LYS A 26 -16.67 7.48 12.10
CA LYS A 26 -15.51 6.58 12.19
C LYS A 26 -15.86 5.12 11.87
N LEU A 27 -17.04 4.65 12.28
CA LEU A 27 -17.51 3.32 11.93
C LEU A 27 -17.68 3.18 10.40
N ASN A 28 -18.24 4.18 9.72
CA ASN A 28 -18.38 4.16 8.27
C ASN A 28 -17.01 4.15 7.58
N ASP A 29 -16.09 5.03 8.00
CA ASP A 29 -14.71 5.06 7.51
C ASP A 29 -14.03 3.68 7.66
N ILE A 30 -14.15 3.04 8.83
CA ILE A 30 -13.63 1.69 9.09
C ILE A 30 -14.24 0.68 8.11
N LEU A 31 -15.56 0.71 7.90
CA LEU A 31 -16.25 -0.22 7.00
C LEU A 31 -15.79 -0.04 5.55
N ASP A 32 -15.57 1.19 5.10
CA ASP A 32 -15.10 1.47 3.74
C ASP A 32 -13.65 1.04 3.54
N LEU A 33 -12.77 1.27 4.52
CA LEU A 33 -11.39 0.76 4.51
C LEU A 33 -11.32 -0.77 4.52
N ILE A 34 -12.21 -1.42 5.29
CA ILE A 34 -12.29 -2.88 5.34
C ILE A 34 -12.77 -3.44 3.99
N LYS A 35 -13.73 -2.79 3.30
CA LYS A 35 -14.14 -3.17 1.93
C LYS A 35 -12.98 -3.07 0.95
N LEU A 36 -12.14 -2.04 1.05
CA LEU A 36 -10.97 -1.88 0.18
C LEU A 36 -9.91 -2.97 0.39
N SER A 37 -9.85 -3.57 1.58
CA SER A 37 -8.78 -4.50 1.97
C SER A 37 -8.92 -5.91 1.39
N ASP A 38 -10.13 -6.31 0.95
CA ASP A 38 -10.48 -7.58 0.27
C ASP A 38 -9.60 -8.77 0.68
N THR A 39 -9.74 -9.21 1.94
CA THR A 39 -9.00 -10.35 2.46
C THR A 39 -9.93 -11.54 2.63
N ASP A 40 -9.68 -12.65 1.92
CA ASP A 40 -10.43 -13.90 2.08
C ASP A 40 -10.39 -14.44 3.52
N LYS A 41 -9.31 -14.11 4.26
CA LYS A 41 -9.16 -14.36 5.69
C LYS A 41 -10.30 -13.77 6.54
N LEU A 42 -10.87 -12.62 6.15
CA LEU A 42 -12.02 -12.04 6.88
C LEU A 42 -13.30 -12.85 6.68
N LYS A 43 -13.50 -13.46 5.50
CA LYS A 43 -14.67 -14.31 5.23
C LYS A 43 -14.59 -15.60 6.03
N GLU A 44 -13.40 -16.18 6.16
CA GLU A 44 -13.16 -17.36 7.00
C GLU A 44 -13.39 -17.05 8.49
N LEU A 45 -12.84 -15.95 8.98
CA LEU A 45 -13.00 -15.52 10.38
C LEU A 45 -14.45 -15.11 10.71
N SER A 46 -15.21 -14.63 9.73
CA SER A 46 -16.64 -14.34 9.91
C SER A 46 -17.44 -15.55 10.41
N LEU A 47 -17.01 -16.77 10.08
CA LEU A 47 -17.65 -18.01 10.52
C LEU A 47 -17.36 -18.34 12.00
N GLN A 48 -16.25 -17.81 12.55
CA GLN A 48 -15.79 -18.07 13.91
C GLN A 48 -16.29 -17.03 14.93
N ASN A 49 -17.03 -16.00 14.48
CA ASN A 49 -17.46 -14.86 15.28
C ASN A 49 -18.61 -15.13 16.27
N SER A 50 -19.17 -16.35 16.34
CA SER A 50 -20.33 -16.66 17.18
C SER A 50 -20.17 -16.18 18.63
N ASN A 51 -18.99 -16.42 19.22
CA ASN A 51 -18.69 -16.05 20.60
C ASN A 51 -18.58 -14.53 20.85
N LEU A 52 -18.33 -13.73 19.80
CA LEU A 52 -18.23 -12.28 19.90
C LEU A 52 -19.58 -11.58 19.70
N MET A 53 -20.52 -12.21 19.01
CA MET A 53 -21.85 -11.66 18.75
C MET A 53 -22.67 -11.47 20.05
N ASP A 54 -22.45 -12.32 21.04
CA ASP A 54 -23.17 -12.31 22.32
C ASP A 54 -22.54 -11.38 23.38
N ARG A 55 -21.36 -10.79 23.10
CA ARG A 55 -20.62 -9.95 24.06
C ARG A 55 -20.94 -8.49 23.87
N HIS A 56 -21.86 -7.98 24.69
CA HIS A 56 -22.32 -6.59 24.61
C HIS A 56 -21.36 -5.55 25.19
N ASP A 57 -20.31 -5.93 25.92
CA ASP A 57 -19.29 -5.02 26.46
C ASP A 57 -17.86 -5.54 26.17
N PRO A 58 -17.34 -5.29 24.95
CA PRO A 58 -16.08 -5.87 24.50
C PRO A 58 -14.87 -5.11 25.07
N GLN A 59 -13.84 -5.85 25.50
CA GLN A 59 -12.57 -5.30 26.05
C GLN A 59 -11.36 -6.03 25.44
N LEU A 60 -10.21 -5.35 25.30
CA LEU A 60 -9.02 -5.94 24.68
C LEU A 60 -8.50 -7.18 25.43
N ALA A 61 -8.60 -7.18 26.76
CA ALA A 61 -8.19 -8.31 27.60
C ALA A 61 -8.90 -9.63 27.26
N MET A 62 -10.09 -9.55 26.65
CA MET A 62 -10.91 -10.72 26.33
C MET A 62 -10.34 -11.57 25.20
N PHE A 63 -9.40 -11.02 24.41
CA PHE A 63 -8.70 -11.74 23.35
C PHE A 63 -7.47 -12.51 23.87
N GLY A 64 -7.14 -12.38 25.17
CA GLY A 64 -6.06 -13.13 25.81
C GLY A 64 -4.70 -12.87 25.15
N SER A 65 -4.01 -13.93 24.76
CA SER A 65 -2.68 -13.88 24.12
C SER A 65 -2.73 -13.82 22.59
N MET A 66 -3.89 -13.53 22.00
CA MET A 66 -4.03 -13.44 20.55
C MET A 66 -3.15 -12.32 19.98
N PRO A 67 -2.44 -12.52 18.86
CA PRO A 67 -1.62 -11.48 18.28
C PRO A 67 -2.47 -10.35 17.71
N LYS A 68 -1.94 -9.12 17.76
CA LYS A 68 -2.64 -7.88 17.37
C LYS A 68 -3.31 -7.97 15.99
N GLY A 69 -2.63 -8.54 14.99
CA GLY A 69 -3.17 -8.68 13.63
C GLY A 69 -4.38 -9.62 13.53
N GLU A 70 -4.41 -10.68 14.34
CA GLU A 70 -5.57 -11.58 14.41
C GLU A 70 -6.75 -10.91 15.10
N ILE A 71 -6.50 -10.15 16.18
CA ILE A 71 -7.56 -9.38 16.84
C ILE A 71 -8.17 -8.36 15.86
N ILE A 72 -7.33 -7.64 15.12
CA ILE A 72 -7.78 -6.68 14.10
C ILE A 72 -8.64 -7.38 13.04
N ALA A 73 -8.15 -8.48 12.45
CA ALA A 73 -8.90 -9.22 11.44
C ALA A 73 -10.23 -9.77 12.00
N LEU A 74 -10.22 -10.29 13.23
CA LEU A 74 -11.42 -10.82 13.88
C LEU A 74 -12.46 -9.72 14.09
N ILE A 75 -12.07 -8.58 14.67
CA ILE A 75 -12.97 -7.43 14.84
C ILE A 75 -13.44 -6.90 13.47
N SER A 76 -12.57 -6.77 12.47
CA SER A 76 -12.95 -6.32 11.12
C SER A 76 -13.99 -7.24 10.47
N SER A 77 -13.86 -8.56 10.65
CA SER A 77 -14.83 -9.52 10.11
C SER A 77 -16.20 -9.40 10.79
N LEU A 78 -16.20 -9.12 12.10
CA LEU A 78 -17.40 -8.84 12.88
C LEU A 78 -18.09 -7.57 12.35
N LEU A 79 -17.34 -6.50 12.10
CA LEU A 79 -17.88 -5.24 11.60
C LEU A 79 -18.52 -5.37 10.20
N GLN A 80 -17.97 -6.23 9.33
CA GLN A 80 -18.57 -6.53 8.02
C GLN A 80 -19.89 -7.31 8.09
N SER A 81 -20.13 -8.05 9.17
CA SER A 81 -21.33 -8.88 9.29
C SER A 81 -22.62 -8.05 9.21
N THR A 82 -23.57 -8.50 8.37
CA THR A 82 -24.90 -7.87 8.23
C THR A 82 -25.85 -8.22 9.37
N ILE A 83 -25.53 -9.26 10.14
CA ILE A 83 -26.38 -9.78 11.22
C ILE A 83 -26.21 -8.95 12.50
N ILE A 84 -25.08 -8.28 12.66
CA ILE A 84 -24.72 -7.59 13.91
C ILE A 84 -25.32 -6.18 13.94
N LYS A 85 -25.97 -5.86 15.06
CA LYS A 85 -26.57 -4.54 15.31
C LYS A 85 -25.51 -3.43 15.33
N ASN A 86 -25.86 -2.26 14.79
CA ASN A 86 -24.96 -1.09 14.76
C ASN A 86 -24.48 -0.66 16.14
N GLU A 87 -25.29 -0.84 17.19
CA GLU A 87 -24.86 -0.54 18.57
C GLU A 87 -23.64 -1.37 18.98
N LEU A 88 -23.63 -2.67 18.65
CA LEU A 88 -22.51 -3.55 18.94
C LEU A 88 -21.32 -3.24 18.04
N LYS A 89 -21.55 -2.95 16.75
CA LYS A 89 -20.51 -2.49 15.82
C LYS A 89 -19.80 -1.25 16.33
N ARG A 90 -20.52 -0.26 16.87
CA ARG A 90 -19.91 0.93 17.47
C ARG A 90 -18.96 0.59 18.61
N LYS A 91 -19.33 -0.36 19.49
CA LYS A 91 -18.46 -0.76 20.61
C LYS A 91 -17.18 -1.44 20.12
N TYR A 92 -17.30 -2.36 19.17
CA TYR A 92 -16.13 -3.01 18.56
C TYR A 92 -15.29 -2.06 17.70
N ALA A 93 -15.89 -1.06 17.05
CA ALA A 93 -15.16 -0.02 16.33
C ALA A 93 -14.32 0.85 17.28
N LYS A 94 -14.87 1.25 18.42
CA LYS A 94 -14.09 1.94 19.47
C LYS A 94 -12.90 1.10 19.93
N LEU A 95 -13.13 -0.18 20.18
CA LEU A 95 -12.08 -1.10 20.61
C LEU A 95 -10.99 -1.29 19.55
N LEU A 96 -11.38 -1.33 18.27
CA LEU A 96 -10.45 -1.41 17.15
C LEU A 96 -9.58 -0.14 17.06
N LEU A 97 -10.17 1.04 17.22
CA LEU A 97 -9.43 2.30 17.23
C LEU A 97 -8.45 2.38 18.40
N GLU A 98 -8.86 1.96 19.59
CA GLU A 98 -7.96 1.85 20.75
C GLU A 98 -6.76 0.93 20.45
N LEU A 99 -7.00 -0.19 19.78
CA LEU A 99 -5.95 -1.13 19.39
C LEU A 99 -5.01 -0.55 18.33
N LEU A 100 -5.52 0.19 17.36
CA LEU A 100 -4.74 0.78 16.27
C LEU A 100 -3.88 1.96 16.74
N GLY A 101 -4.37 2.72 17.73
CA GLY A 101 -3.82 4.00 18.13
C GLY A 101 -4.49 5.16 17.39
N GLU A 102 -4.38 6.38 17.91
CA GLU A 102 -5.13 7.53 17.40
C GLU A 102 -4.53 8.13 16.11
N GLU A 103 -3.20 8.09 15.96
CA GLU A 103 -2.54 8.67 14.79
C GLU A 103 -2.52 7.72 13.59
N GLN A 104 -3.00 8.20 12.43
CA GLN A 104 -3.00 7.47 11.15
C GLN A 104 -3.60 6.06 11.27
N TRP A 105 -4.67 5.93 12.05
CA TRP A 105 -5.34 4.65 12.31
C TRP A 105 -5.85 3.99 11.02
N GLU A 106 -6.19 4.79 10.00
CA GLU A 106 -6.62 4.35 8.68
C GLU A 106 -5.52 3.54 7.98
N LEU A 107 -4.30 4.10 7.94
CA LEU A 107 -3.13 3.45 7.36
C LEU A 107 -2.74 2.21 8.18
N ALA A 108 -2.84 2.29 9.51
CA ALA A 108 -2.56 1.16 10.39
C ALA A 108 -3.53 0.00 10.14
N LEU A 109 -4.83 0.28 9.98
CA LEU A 109 -5.85 -0.74 9.67
C LEU A 109 -5.55 -1.44 8.34
N LEU A 110 -5.31 -0.66 7.28
CA LEU A 110 -4.97 -1.20 5.96
C LEU A 110 -3.67 -2.01 6.00
N ALA A 111 -2.66 -1.57 6.75
CA ALA A 111 -1.40 -2.28 6.89
C ALA A 111 -1.58 -3.64 7.58
N TRP A 112 -2.31 -3.70 8.69
CA TRP A 112 -2.56 -4.95 9.42
C TRP A 112 -3.36 -5.95 8.60
N LEU A 113 -4.38 -5.48 7.86
CA LEU A 113 -5.19 -6.34 7.00
C LEU A 113 -4.43 -6.76 5.73
N GLY A 114 -3.65 -5.86 5.12
CA GLY A 114 -3.00 -6.09 3.84
C GLY A 114 -1.69 -6.87 3.90
N ILE A 115 -0.91 -6.71 4.96
CA ILE A 115 0.41 -7.35 5.10
C ILE A 115 0.39 -8.49 6.13
N GLY A 116 -0.49 -8.42 7.13
CA GLY A 116 -0.56 -9.41 8.21
C GLY A 116 0.41 -9.06 9.34
N GLU A 117 1.37 -9.94 9.64
CA GLU A 117 2.32 -9.72 10.73
C GLU A 117 3.23 -8.50 10.45
N LEU A 118 2.94 -7.41 11.15
CA LEU A 118 3.71 -6.17 11.12
C LEU A 118 4.74 -6.14 12.24
N ASN A 119 6.00 -5.92 11.89
CA ASN A 119 7.04 -5.51 12.82
C ASN A 119 7.32 -4.00 12.63
N TYR A 120 8.19 -3.44 13.47
CA TYR A 120 8.54 -2.02 13.40
C TYR A 120 9.07 -1.61 12.01
N GLU A 121 9.95 -2.41 11.40
CA GLU A 121 10.53 -2.13 10.09
C GLU A 121 9.46 -2.04 8.99
N LYS A 122 8.52 -3.01 8.95
CA LYS A 122 7.43 -3.01 7.97
C LYS A 122 6.54 -1.77 8.12
N ILE A 123 6.25 -1.37 9.36
CA ILE A 123 5.45 -0.16 9.63
C ILE A 123 6.17 1.09 9.12
N GLN A 124 7.48 1.23 9.38
CA GLN A 124 8.26 2.36 8.89
C GLN A 124 8.30 2.41 7.37
N LYS A 125 8.46 1.26 6.70
CA LYS A 125 8.40 1.16 5.23
C LYS A 125 7.07 1.66 4.66
N ILE A 126 5.95 1.29 5.27
CA ILE A 126 4.62 1.75 4.85
C ILE A 126 4.46 3.26 5.08
N LYS A 127 4.84 3.76 6.25
CA LYS A 127 4.77 5.19 6.57
C LYS A 127 5.60 6.02 5.59
N LYS A 128 6.84 5.60 5.33
CA LYS A 128 7.72 6.26 4.35
C LYS A 128 7.11 6.33 2.96
N LEU A 129 6.53 5.23 2.47
CA LEU A 129 5.87 5.21 1.16
C LEU A 129 4.64 6.13 1.12
N TYR A 130 3.85 6.14 2.19
CA TYR A 130 2.66 6.99 2.28
C TYR A 130 3.01 8.48 2.38
N GLU A 131 4.03 8.82 3.16
CA GLU A 131 4.55 10.20 3.26
C GLU A 131 5.12 10.66 1.93
N LYS A 132 5.89 9.81 1.23
CA LYS A 132 6.38 10.10 -0.13
C LYS A 132 5.25 10.37 -1.12
N ALA A 133 4.13 9.66 -1.01
CA ALA A 133 2.96 9.89 -1.86
C ALA A 133 2.21 11.20 -1.55
N LYS A 134 2.38 11.73 -0.34
CA LYS A 134 1.74 12.97 0.13
C LYS A 134 2.62 14.20 0.03
N ASP A 135 3.90 14.02 -0.27
CA ASP A 135 4.85 15.10 -0.41
C ASP A 135 4.51 15.96 -1.64
N GLU A 136 4.16 17.21 -1.39
CA GLU A 136 3.73 18.17 -2.41
C GLU A 136 4.90 18.75 -3.20
N ASP A 137 6.12 18.67 -2.64
CA ASP A 137 7.32 19.25 -3.26
C ASP A 137 7.96 18.29 -4.30
N LEU A 138 7.49 17.04 -4.36
CA LEU A 138 8.03 15.98 -5.25
C LEU A 138 7.38 15.92 -6.65
N GLN A 139 6.60 16.92 -7.05
CA GLN A 139 5.79 16.90 -8.30
C GLN A 139 6.58 16.59 -9.59
N SER A 140 7.90 16.81 -9.63
CA SER A 140 8.73 16.50 -10.81
C SER A 140 9.44 15.15 -10.75
N ASP A 141 9.55 14.52 -9.57
CA ASP A 141 10.54 13.47 -9.31
C ASP A 141 9.93 12.10 -9.01
N THR A 142 8.61 12.01 -8.78
CA THR A 142 7.95 10.71 -8.60
C THR A 142 7.52 10.12 -9.93
N SER A 143 8.34 9.20 -10.44
CA SER A 143 8.05 8.38 -11.61
C SER A 143 7.63 6.95 -11.24
N LEU A 144 7.11 6.19 -12.20
CA LEU A 144 6.78 4.76 -12.08
C LEU A 144 8.02 3.95 -11.63
N LEU A 145 9.16 4.20 -12.26
CA LEU A 145 10.47 3.63 -11.90
C LEU A 145 10.86 3.99 -10.47
N THR A 146 10.60 5.23 -10.05
CA THR A 146 10.90 5.70 -8.69
C THR A 146 10.09 4.93 -7.63
N TRP A 147 8.83 4.60 -7.92
CA TRP A 147 8.03 3.73 -7.05
C TRP A 147 8.53 2.29 -7.03
N PHE A 148 8.90 1.73 -8.19
CA PHE A 148 9.46 0.39 -8.27
C PHE A 148 10.77 0.27 -7.49
N LEU A 149 11.71 1.20 -7.68
CA LEU A 149 13.01 1.20 -7.01
C LEU A 149 12.89 1.30 -5.49
N GLU A 150 11.87 2.01 -4.97
CA GLU A 150 11.63 2.14 -3.53
C GLU A 150 11.22 0.81 -2.88
N VAL A 151 10.56 -0.08 -3.63
CA VAL A 151 10.05 -1.36 -3.13
C VAL A 151 10.78 -2.58 -3.69
N LYS A 152 11.79 -2.39 -4.54
CA LYS A 152 12.44 -3.48 -5.28
C LYS A 152 12.96 -4.60 -4.37
N ASP A 153 13.45 -4.22 -3.18
CA ASP A 153 14.05 -5.11 -2.19
C ASP A 153 13.05 -5.56 -1.10
N TYR A 154 11.77 -5.21 -1.22
CA TYR A 154 10.78 -5.57 -0.20
C TYR A 154 10.24 -6.99 -0.46
N PRO A 155 10.22 -7.86 0.56
CA PRO A 155 9.49 -9.13 0.45
C PRO A 155 8.00 -8.80 0.30
N ASP A 156 7.30 -9.51 -0.59
CA ASP A 156 5.88 -9.25 -0.91
C ASP A 156 5.59 -7.78 -1.31
N ARG A 157 6.52 -7.13 -2.03
CA ARG A 157 6.44 -5.71 -2.48
C ARG A 157 5.08 -5.28 -3.03
N GLU A 158 4.37 -6.16 -3.72
CA GLU A 158 3.01 -5.93 -4.21
C GLU A 158 2.02 -5.57 -3.08
N ARG A 159 2.12 -6.24 -1.93
CA ARG A 159 1.24 -6.01 -0.77
C ARG A 159 1.46 -4.63 -0.16
N TYR A 160 2.72 -4.17 -0.08
CA TYR A 160 3.03 -2.82 0.38
C TYR A 160 2.40 -1.78 -0.53
N LEU A 161 2.59 -1.91 -1.85
CA LEU A 161 2.00 -1.01 -2.83
C LEU A 161 0.47 -1.01 -2.77
N LYS A 162 -0.18 -2.17 -2.60
CA LYS A 162 -1.64 -2.27 -2.43
C LYS A 162 -2.14 -1.53 -1.18
N VAL A 163 -1.41 -1.58 -0.08
CA VAL A 163 -1.76 -0.81 1.14
C VAL A 163 -1.76 0.68 0.84
N ILE A 164 -0.71 1.18 0.19
CA ILE A 164 -0.60 2.61 -0.18
C ILE A 164 -1.68 3.01 -1.17
N MET A 165 -1.88 2.22 -2.23
CA MET A 165 -2.94 2.44 -3.22
C MET A 165 -4.31 2.58 -2.57
N ARG A 166 -4.66 1.70 -1.61
CA ARG A 166 -5.93 1.76 -0.87
C ARG A 166 -6.01 2.99 0.02
N ALA A 167 -4.93 3.34 0.72
CA ALA A 167 -4.89 4.51 1.59
C ALA A 167 -5.09 5.80 0.79
N LEU A 168 -4.41 5.95 -0.35
CA LEU A 168 -4.56 7.10 -1.24
C LEU A 168 -5.94 7.14 -1.91
N SER A 169 -6.48 5.99 -2.30
CA SER A 169 -7.84 5.91 -2.87
C SER A 169 -8.91 6.29 -1.85
N PHE A 170 -8.69 5.94 -0.58
CA PHE A 170 -9.53 6.39 0.52
C PHE A 170 -9.39 7.90 0.73
N ASP A 171 -8.18 8.44 0.82
CA ASP A 171 -7.97 9.89 0.97
C ASP A 171 -8.62 10.69 -0.18
N LEU A 172 -8.55 10.17 -1.40
CA LEU A 172 -9.13 10.80 -2.60
C LEU A 172 -10.63 11.10 -2.46
N SER A 173 -11.38 10.27 -1.72
CA SER A 173 -12.82 10.51 -1.50
C SER A 173 -13.10 11.69 -0.55
N TYR A 174 -12.12 12.10 0.25
CA TYR A 174 -12.24 13.23 1.19
C TYR A 174 -11.56 14.51 0.69
N MET A 175 -10.71 14.43 -0.33
CA MET A 175 -10.07 15.62 -0.90
C MET A 175 -11.11 16.59 -1.46
N THR A 176 -10.88 17.89 -1.26
CA THR A 176 -11.73 18.95 -1.81
C THR A 176 -11.09 19.61 -3.02
N GLU A 177 -9.78 19.88 -2.94
CA GLU A 177 -9.04 20.59 -3.99
C GLU A 177 -8.83 19.70 -5.21
N LEU A 178 -9.09 20.26 -6.40
CA LEU A 178 -8.95 19.53 -7.66
C LEU A 178 -7.49 19.16 -7.96
N GLU A 179 -6.55 20.04 -7.62
CA GLU A 179 -5.12 19.81 -7.82
C GLU A 179 -4.63 18.59 -7.02
N ASP A 180 -4.98 18.52 -5.74
CA ASP A 180 -4.66 17.37 -4.88
C ASP A 180 -5.29 16.07 -5.39
N LYS A 181 -6.53 16.14 -5.93
CA LYS A 181 -7.18 14.98 -6.56
C LYS A 181 -6.45 14.50 -7.81
N ILE A 182 -6.07 15.42 -8.69
CA ILE A 182 -5.33 15.10 -9.91
C ILE A 182 -3.99 14.46 -9.53
N ARG A 183 -3.24 15.09 -8.62
CA ARG A 183 -1.96 14.56 -8.12
C ARG A 183 -2.10 13.17 -7.53
N THR A 184 -3.02 13.00 -6.59
CA THR A 184 -3.21 11.73 -5.88
C THR A 184 -3.69 10.62 -6.81
N SER A 185 -4.60 10.94 -7.75
CA SER A 185 -5.06 9.96 -8.75
C SER A 185 -3.96 9.55 -9.72
N ALA A 186 -3.05 10.45 -10.10
CA ALA A 186 -1.87 10.12 -10.89
C ALA A 186 -0.96 9.14 -10.14
N ILE A 187 -0.67 9.40 -8.87
CA ILE A 187 0.14 8.50 -8.03
C ILE A 187 -0.53 7.13 -7.88
N VAL A 188 -1.84 7.07 -7.64
CA VAL A 188 -2.60 5.81 -7.59
C VAL A 188 -2.47 5.05 -8.92
N SER A 189 -2.59 5.74 -10.05
CA SER A 189 -2.42 5.16 -11.38
C SER A 189 -1.01 4.57 -11.58
N ASP A 190 0.03 5.29 -11.17
CA ASP A 190 1.42 4.81 -11.28
C ASP A 190 1.69 3.61 -10.38
N ILE A 191 1.20 3.63 -9.14
CA ILE A 191 1.28 2.48 -8.23
C ILE A 191 0.55 1.27 -8.81
N CYS A 192 -0.64 1.44 -9.40
CA CYS A 192 -1.37 0.38 -10.09
C CYS A 192 -0.55 -0.22 -11.24
N ARG A 193 0.10 0.62 -12.04
CA ARG A 193 0.98 0.17 -13.14
C ARG A 193 2.19 -0.59 -12.61
N VAL A 194 2.81 -0.15 -11.51
CA VAL A 194 3.92 -0.88 -10.85
C VAL A 194 3.43 -2.24 -10.36
N ILE A 195 2.24 -2.33 -9.75
CA ILE A 195 1.66 -3.60 -9.30
C ILE A 195 1.43 -4.56 -10.49
N LEU A 196 0.84 -4.07 -11.58
CA LEU A 196 0.65 -4.85 -12.81
C LEU A 196 1.99 -5.30 -13.40
N PHE A 197 2.98 -4.43 -13.36
CA PHE A 197 4.31 -4.75 -13.86
C PHE A 197 5.02 -5.80 -13.00
N ILE A 198 4.91 -5.71 -11.67
CA ILE A 198 5.42 -6.73 -10.74
C ILE A 198 4.73 -8.07 -10.99
N SER A 199 3.44 -8.11 -11.38
CA SER A 199 2.74 -9.36 -11.65
C SER A 199 3.17 -10.05 -12.95
N LEU A 200 3.94 -9.38 -13.82
CA LEU A 200 4.62 -9.98 -14.98
C LEU A 200 5.90 -10.76 -14.58
N ASP A 201 6.01 -11.09 -13.29
CA ASP A 201 7.12 -11.77 -12.62
C ASP A 201 7.68 -12.96 -13.42
N ASN A 202 6.81 -13.78 -14.03
CA ASN A 202 7.18 -14.95 -14.83
C ASN A 202 7.92 -14.62 -16.12
N TYR A 203 7.56 -13.52 -16.81
CA TYR A 203 8.22 -13.10 -18.03
C TYR A 203 9.60 -12.50 -17.73
N ALA A 204 9.69 -11.71 -16.66
CA ALA A 204 10.98 -11.19 -16.21
C ALA A 204 11.95 -12.31 -15.80
N ASP A 205 11.45 -13.40 -15.19
CA ASP A 205 12.26 -14.58 -14.89
C ASP A 205 12.77 -15.26 -16.16
N LEU A 206 11.92 -15.42 -17.19
CA LEU A 206 12.33 -16.01 -18.46
C LEU A 206 13.46 -15.22 -19.12
N ILE A 207 13.38 -13.89 -19.13
CA ILE A 207 14.42 -13.03 -19.70
C ILE A 207 15.69 -13.10 -18.85
N ALA A 208 15.56 -12.98 -17.53
CA ALA A 208 16.67 -13.04 -16.59
C ALA A 208 17.44 -14.36 -16.69
N ILE A 209 16.75 -15.50 -16.76
CA ILE A 209 17.35 -16.84 -16.92
C ILE A 209 18.06 -16.94 -18.28
N SER A 210 17.42 -16.50 -19.35
CA SER A 210 17.94 -16.59 -20.72
C SER A 210 19.27 -15.84 -20.89
N ILE A 211 19.41 -14.72 -20.19
CA ILE A 211 20.57 -13.83 -20.27
C ILE A 211 21.53 -14.04 -19.10
N LYS A 212 21.14 -14.82 -18.07
CA LYS A 212 21.86 -15.03 -16.80
C LYS A 212 22.10 -13.74 -16.04
N ASN A 213 21.04 -12.96 -15.85
CA ASN A 213 21.10 -11.66 -15.18
C ASN A 213 20.12 -11.55 -14.02
N ASP A 214 20.23 -10.46 -13.26
CA ASP A 214 19.32 -10.14 -12.17
C ASP A 214 17.93 -9.72 -12.71
N LYS A 215 16.88 -10.33 -12.17
CA LYS A 215 15.50 -10.05 -12.54
C LYS A 215 15.11 -8.59 -12.31
N ASN A 216 15.52 -8.02 -11.17
CA ASN A 216 15.18 -6.63 -10.85
C ASN A 216 15.89 -5.67 -11.80
N LEU A 217 17.08 -6.00 -12.29
CA LEU A 217 17.76 -5.22 -13.32
C LEU A 217 16.97 -5.20 -14.64
N ILE A 218 16.48 -6.36 -15.09
CA ILE A 218 15.62 -6.45 -16.29
C ILE A 218 14.32 -5.67 -16.08
N LEU A 219 13.66 -5.86 -14.93
CA LEU A 219 12.43 -5.13 -14.57
C LEU A 219 12.65 -3.61 -14.55
N THR A 220 13.77 -3.15 -14.01
CA THR A 220 14.17 -1.73 -13.98
C THR A 220 14.29 -1.17 -15.39
N GLU A 221 14.94 -1.89 -16.30
CA GLU A 221 15.15 -1.45 -17.68
C GLU A 221 13.85 -1.39 -18.46
N VAL A 222 12.98 -2.39 -18.33
CA VAL A 222 11.67 -2.38 -19.01
C VAL A 222 10.79 -1.23 -18.52
N LEU A 223 10.78 -0.93 -17.22
CA LEU A 223 10.10 0.26 -16.72
C LEU A 223 10.71 1.55 -17.27
N SER A 224 12.04 1.62 -17.33
CA SER A 224 12.74 2.77 -17.90
C SER A 224 12.34 2.99 -19.36
N ILE A 225 12.16 1.91 -20.15
CA ILE A 225 11.65 1.97 -21.53
C ILE A 225 10.20 2.49 -21.55
N ILE A 226 9.32 1.97 -20.70
CA ILE A 226 7.90 2.38 -20.64
C ILE A 226 7.76 3.85 -20.25
N GLU A 227 8.64 4.36 -19.40
CA GLU A 227 8.66 5.77 -18.99
C GLU A 227 9.13 6.73 -20.09
N GLN A 228 9.88 6.25 -21.09
CA GLN A 228 10.30 7.09 -22.21
C GLN A 228 9.10 7.42 -23.11
N VAL A 229 8.45 8.55 -22.85
CA VAL A 229 7.37 9.10 -23.71
C VAL A 229 7.86 9.29 -25.16
N TRP A 230 9.14 9.63 -25.32
CA TRP A 230 9.81 9.84 -26.60
C TRP A 230 10.98 8.87 -26.75
N LEU A 231 10.68 7.58 -26.92
CA LEU A 231 11.69 6.55 -27.10
C LEU A 231 12.48 6.76 -28.41
N THR A 232 13.79 6.95 -28.31
CA THR A 232 14.68 7.09 -29.48
C THR A 232 15.42 5.79 -29.78
N GLU A 233 15.79 5.60 -31.05
CA GLU A 233 16.59 4.44 -31.48
C GLU A 233 17.92 4.37 -30.75
N GLU A 234 18.63 5.51 -30.63
CA GLU A 234 19.92 5.60 -29.93
C GLU A 234 19.80 5.16 -28.47
N TRP A 235 18.76 5.61 -27.75
CA TRP A 235 18.57 5.25 -26.35
C TRP A 235 18.21 3.77 -26.19
N LEU A 236 17.41 3.22 -27.11
CA LEU A 236 16.98 1.81 -27.07
C LEU A 236 18.13 0.85 -27.43
N ILE A 237 18.99 1.22 -28.38
CA ILE A 237 20.16 0.41 -28.78
C ILE A 237 21.12 0.18 -27.61
N ASP A 238 21.24 1.14 -26.69
CA ASP A 238 22.09 1.04 -25.50
C ASP A 238 21.47 0.20 -24.36
N SER A 239 20.21 -0.24 -24.50
CA SER A 239 19.49 -1.02 -23.48
C SER A 239 20.21 -2.30 -23.04
N PRO A 240 20.73 -3.16 -23.94
CA PRO A 240 21.45 -4.36 -23.56
C PRO A 240 22.71 -4.06 -22.73
N SER A 241 23.36 -2.92 -22.99
CA SER A 241 24.55 -2.46 -22.26
C SER A 241 24.20 -2.05 -20.82
N ARG A 242 23.07 -1.36 -20.62
CA ARG A 242 22.57 -0.96 -19.28
C ARG A 242 22.23 -2.16 -18.40
N VAL A 243 21.78 -3.25 -19.00
CA VAL A 243 21.50 -4.51 -18.31
C VAL A 243 22.63 -5.53 -18.43
N PHE A 244 23.84 -5.15 -18.85
CA PHE A 244 25.02 -6.04 -18.94
C PHE A 244 24.79 -7.35 -19.74
N VAL A 245 24.03 -7.29 -20.83
CA VAL A 245 23.88 -8.41 -21.77
C VAL A 245 25.17 -8.61 -22.55
N VAL A 246 25.70 -9.84 -22.55
CA VAL A 246 26.86 -10.21 -23.36
C VAL A 246 26.60 -9.99 -24.86
N GLU A 247 27.62 -9.52 -25.59
CA GLU A 247 27.51 -9.13 -27.01
C GLU A 247 26.81 -10.19 -27.88
N GLU A 248 27.14 -11.46 -27.67
CA GLU A 248 26.58 -12.61 -28.40
C GLU A 248 25.05 -12.78 -28.24
N LYS A 249 24.45 -12.18 -27.21
CA LYS A 249 23.03 -12.32 -26.87
C LYS A 249 22.21 -11.04 -27.08
N GLN A 250 22.80 -9.95 -27.55
CA GLN A 250 22.10 -8.65 -27.66
C GLN A 250 20.89 -8.71 -28.62
N ILE A 251 21.04 -9.36 -29.79
CA ILE A 251 19.92 -9.53 -30.72
C ILE A 251 18.80 -10.36 -30.08
N TYR A 252 19.16 -11.42 -29.37
CA TYR A 252 18.18 -12.27 -28.68
C TYR A 252 17.47 -11.53 -27.54
N TYR A 253 18.17 -10.65 -26.82
CA TYR A 253 17.56 -9.76 -25.82
C TYR A 253 16.46 -8.87 -26.43
N PHE A 254 16.71 -8.25 -27.59
CA PHE A 254 15.67 -7.44 -28.25
C PHE A 254 14.47 -8.27 -28.69
N HIS A 255 14.67 -9.51 -29.15
CA HIS A 255 13.56 -10.42 -29.42
C HIS A 255 12.75 -10.76 -28.16
N LEU A 256 13.43 -10.98 -27.03
CA LEU A 256 12.76 -11.22 -25.76
C LEU A 256 11.98 -10.00 -25.29
N LEU A 257 12.57 -8.80 -25.43
CA LEU A 257 11.95 -7.53 -25.06
C LEU A 257 10.70 -7.22 -25.89
N ASN A 258 10.73 -7.52 -27.20
CA ASN A 258 9.57 -7.34 -28.08
C ASN A 258 8.41 -8.30 -27.78
N ASN A 259 8.67 -9.40 -27.06
CA ASN A 259 7.66 -10.38 -26.65
C ASN A 259 7.22 -10.23 -25.19
N PHE A 260 7.71 -9.19 -24.49
CA PHE A 260 7.32 -8.84 -23.13
C PHE A 260 5.96 -8.12 -23.13
#